data_AF-A0A930Z5V7-F1
#
_entry.id   AF-A0A930Z5V7-F1
#
_cell.length_a   1.000
_cell.length_b   1.000
_cell.length_c   1.000
_cell.angle_alpha   90.00
_cell.angle_beta   90.00
_cell.angle_gamma   90.00
#
_symmetry.space_group_name_H-M   'P 1'
#
loop_
_entity.id
_entity.type
_entity.pdbx_description
1 polymer ?
#
loop_
_entity_poly.entity_id
_entity_poly.type
_entity_poly.pdbx_seq_one_letter_code
_entity_poly.pdbx_strand_id
1 'polypeptide(L)'
;MSAQPWTAFISVEAVVQIHKDCVARFGGDRTESPQRGCVERSLGAAWNAELYSEDTDSVHGLCFAGCLLFYLAKNNCFVDGNKRVGWASCMEVLGKLGLTIEATGEECQEYCLSMLSPDSRAVRNAIDVAR
;
A
#
# COMPACT_ATOMS: atom_id res chain seq x y z
N MET A 1 -19.33 14.28 8.52
CA MET A 1 -18.86 13.12 7.72
C MET A 1 -18.57 12.01 8.71
N SER A 2 -19.17 10.83 8.54
CA SER A 2 -18.81 9.66 9.36
C SER A 2 -17.35 9.33 9.09
N ALA A 3 -16.56 9.10 10.14
CA ALA A 3 -15.20 8.61 9.98
C ALA A 3 -15.26 7.25 9.28
N GLN A 4 -14.55 7.10 8.17
CA GLN A 4 -14.41 5.81 7.50
C GLN A 4 -13.58 4.86 8.39
N PRO A 5 -13.84 3.55 8.38
CA PRO A 5 -13.23 2.63 9.34
C PRO A 5 -11.70 2.54 9.21
N TRP A 6 -11.16 2.67 7.99
CA TRP A 6 -9.70 2.66 7.76
C TRP A 6 -8.97 3.90 8.29
N THR A 7 -9.67 4.94 8.73
CA THR A 7 -9.04 6.16 9.29
C THR A 7 -8.25 5.88 10.58
N ALA A 8 -8.54 4.78 11.27
CA ALA A 8 -7.72 4.28 12.38
C ALA A 8 -6.29 3.93 11.93
N PHE A 9 -6.14 3.40 10.71
CA PHE A 9 -4.86 3.02 10.12
C PHE A 9 -4.24 4.17 9.34
N ILE A 10 -4.95 4.77 8.38
CA ILE A 10 -4.44 5.86 7.56
C ILE A 10 -5.57 6.65 6.91
N SER A 11 -5.42 7.98 6.80
CA SER A 11 -6.39 8.85 6.14
C SER A 11 -6.01 9.14 4.68
N VAL A 12 -6.96 9.64 3.90
CA VAL A 12 -6.70 10.09 2.52
C VAL A 12 -5.65 11.21 2.52
N GLU A 13 -5.75 12.15 3.45
CA GLU A 13 -4.84 13.28 3.59
C GLU A 13 -3.41 12.81 3.91
N ALA A 14 -3.27 11.78 4.75
CA ALA A 14 -1.98 11.18 5.06
C ALA A 14 -1.34 10.56 3.81
N VAL A 15 -2.10 9.83 2.99
CA VAL A 15 -1.58 9.26 1.72
C VAL A 15 -1.16 10.37 0.75
N VAL A 16 -1.93 11.45 0.65
CA VAL A 16 -1.57 12.61 -0.18
C VAL A 16 -0.32 13.32 0.35
N GLN A 17 -0.16 13.40 1.67
CA GLN A 17 1.04 13.98 2.29
C GLN A 17 2.27 13.11 2.02
N ILE A 18 2.14 11.79 2.16
CA ILE A 18 3.19 10.81 1.81
C ILE A 18 3.64 11.00 0.35
N HIS A 19 2.70 11.20 -0.59
CA HIS A 19 3.06 11.48 -1.99
C HIS A 19 3.91 12.74 -2.12
N LYS A 20 3.51 13.85 -1.48
CA LYS A 20 4.28 15.10 -1.48
C LYS A 20 5.68 14.88 -0.93
N ASP A 21 5.81 14.14 0.16
CA ASP A 21 7.10 13.87 0.80
C ASP A 21 7.99 12.98 -0.09
N CYS A 22 7.41 11.96 -0.74
CA CYS A 22 8.10 11.13 -1.71
C CYS A 22 8.63 11.95 -2.90
N VAL A 23 7.80 12.83 -3.47
CA VAL A 23 8.20 13.68 -4.60
C VAL A 23 9.21 14.76 -4.16
N ALA A 24 9.12 15.24 -2.92
CA ALA A 24 10.09 16.16 -2.33
C ALA A 24 11.48 15.51 -2.22
N ARG A 25 11.53 14.26 -1.76
CA ARG A 25 12.77 13.53 -1.46
C ARG A 25 13.40 12.86 -2.67
N PHE A 26 12.60 12.28 -3.57
CA PHE A 26 13.06 11.41 -4.64
C PHE A 26 12.79 11.97 -6.05
N GLY A 27 12.19 13.16 -6.15
CA GLY A 27 11.75 13.73 -7.43
C GLY A 27 10.49 13.07 -7.99
N GLY A 28 9.94 13.67 -9.04
CA GLY A 28 8.68 13.27 -9.67
C GLY A 28 7.83 14.49 -10.02
N ASP A 29 6.68 14.26 -10.64
CA ASP A 29 5.74 15.33 -11.00
C ASP A 29 5.00 15.86 -9.77
N ARG A 30 5.02 17.19 -9.60
CA ARG A 30 4.38 17.93 -8.49
C ARG A 30 3.11 18.67 -8.92
N THR A 31 2.84 18.69 -10.22
CA THR A 31 1.92 19.66 -10.82
C THR A 31 0.46 19.27 -10.64
N GLU A 32 0.16 17.99 -10.37
CA GLU A 32 -1.21 17.50 -10.34
C GLU A 32 -1.63 16.87 -9.01
N SER A 33 -2.86 17.20 -8.61
CA SER A 33 -3.57 16.52 -7.52
C SER A 33 -3.89 15.08 -7.92
N PRO A 34 -4.04 14.15 -6.95
CA PRO A 34 -4.48 12.81 -7.26
C PRO A 34 -5.83 12.82 -7.99
N GLN A 35 -6.05 11.81 -8.85
CA GLN A 35 -7.33 11.59 -9.49
C GLN A 35 -8.44 11.54 -8.43
N ARG A 36 -9.47 12.37 -8.63
CA ARG A 36 -10.55 12.57 -7.65
C ARG A 36 -11.16 11.24 -7.20
N GLY A 37 -11.13 10.98 -5.90
CA GLY A 37 -11.69 9.79 -5.27
C GLY A 37 -10.90 8.49 -5.50
N CYS A 38 -9.76 8.51 -6.21
CA CYS A 38 -8.97 7.31 -6.46
C CYS A 38 -8.31 6.78 -5.18
N VAL A 39 -7.76 7.67 -4.35
CA VAL A 39 -7.14 7.30 -3.07
C VAL A 39 -8.17 6.70 -2.12
N GLU A 40 -9.32 7.36 -1.96
CA GLU A 40 -10.42 6.88 -1.11
C GLU A 40 -10.93 5.51 -1.57
N ARG A 41 -11.10 5.31 -2.88
CA ARG A 41 -11.48 4.01 -3.44
C ARG A 41 -10.44 2.92 -3.16
N SER A 42 -9.15 3.26 -3.24
CA SER A 42 -8.07 2.31 -2.97
C SER A 42 -8.03 1.90 -1.50
N LEU A 43 -8.26 2.84 -0.59
CA LEU A 43 -8.41 2.56 0.85
C LEU A 43 -9.64 1.68 1.13
N GLY A 44 -10.79 1.99 0.52
CA GLY A 44 -12.00 1.17 0.67
C GLY A 44 -11.83 -0.24 0.11
N ALA A 45 -11.12 -0.41 -1.01
CA ALA A 45 -10.82 -1.72 -1.57
C ALA A 45 -9.90 -2.54 -0.66
N ALA A 46 -8.86 -1.94 -0.11
CA ALA A 46 -7.97 -2.59 0.87
C ALA A 46 -8.73 -2.97 2.16
N TRP A 47 -9.64 -2.10 2.62
CA TRP A 47 -10.46 -2.37 3.79
C TRP A 47 -11.42 -3.55 3.58
N ASN A 48 -12.07 -3.60 2.42
CA ASN A 48 -12.91 -4.73 2.07
C ASN A 48 -12.10 -6.04 2.01
N ALA A 49 -10.87 -6.01 1.47
CA ALA A 49 -10.02 -7.19 1.43
C ALA A 49 -9.67 -7.72 2.83
N GLU A 50 -9.38 -6.84 3.79
CA GLU A 50 -9.19 -7.21 5.20
C GLU A 50 -10.46 -7.85 5.80
N LEU A 51 -11.64 -7.25 5.58
CA LEU A 51 -12.90 -7.77 6.13
C LEU A 51 -13.28 -9.15 5.60
N TYR A 52 -12.91 -9.47 4.37
CA TYR A 52 -13.20 -10.75 3.72
C TYR A 52 -12.00 -11.71 3.72
N SER A 53 -10.93 -11.39 4.46
CA SER A 53 -9.80 -12.30 4.65
C SER A 53 -10.26 -13.53 5.45
N GLU A 54 -9.98 -14.71 4.94
CA GLU A 54 -10.30 -15.99 5.63
C GLU A 54 -9.32 -16.30 6.78
N ASP A 55 -8.17 -15.61 6.83
CA ASP A 55 -7.14 -15.81 7.84
C ASP A 55 -7.35 -14.91 9.06
N THR A 56 -8.16 -15.41 10.00
CA THR A 56 -8.53 -14.70 11.23
C THR A 56 -7.44 -14.69 12.31
N ASP A 57 -6.37 -15.47 12.13
CA ASP A 57 -5.26 -15.55 13.10
C ASP A 57 -4.21 -14.46 12.84
N SER A 58 -4.32 -13.74 11.72
CA SER A 58 -3.45 -12.63 11.36
C SER A 58 -3.74 -11.36 12.19
N VAL A 59 -2.71 -10.53 12.39
CA VAL A 59 -2.85 -9.24 13.08
C VAL A 59 -3.82 -8.34 12.31
N HIS A 60 -4.87 -7.86 12.97
CA HIS A 60 -5.83 -6.96 12.34
C HIS A 60 -5.14 -5.73 11.73
N GLY A 61 -5.38 -5.49 10.44
CA GLY A 61 -4.77 -4.42 9.66
C GLY A 61 -3.55 -4.86 8.84
N LEU A 62 -3.06 -6.09 9.03
CA LEU A 62 -1.94 -6.62 8.24
C LEU A 62 -2.34 -6.89 6.79
N CYS A 63 -3.49 -7.52 6.55
CA CYS A 63 -4.01 -7.73 5.20
C CYS A 63 -4.33 -6.38 4.55
N PHE A 64 -4.92 -5.45 5.30
CA PHE A 64 -5.15 -4.07 4.88
C PHE A 64 -3.85 -3.40 4.39
N ALA A 65 -2.73 -3.50 5.13
CA ALA A 65 -1.46 -2.90 4.74
C ALA A 65 -0.94 -3.44 3.39
N GLY A 66 -0.96 -4.76 3.21
CA GLY A 66 -0.53 -5.42 1.97
C GLY A 66 -1.44 -5.08 0.78
N CYS A 67 -2.75 -5.14 0.97
CA CYS A 67 -3.70 -4.77 -0.08
C CYS A 67 -3.63 -3.27 -0.42
N LEU A 68 -3.36 -2.40 0.55
CA LEU A 68 -3.20 -0.97 0.32
C LEU A 68 -2.00 -0.67 -0.59
N LEU A 69 -0.87 -1.34 -0.35
CA LEU A 69 0.29 -1.30 -1.25
C LEU A 69 -0.12 -1.65 -2.68
N PHE A 70 -0.81 -2.79 -2.86
CA PHE A 70 -1.25 -3.24 -4.17
C PHE A 70 -2.16 -2.23 -4.87
N TYR A 71 -3.23 -1.79 -4.22
CA TYR A 71 -4.22 -0.91 -4.85
C TYR A 71 -3.64 0.46 -5.18
N LEU A 72 -2.85 1.08 -4.30
CA LEU A 72 -2.23 2.37 -4.61
C LEU A 72 -1.19 2.24 -5.73
N ALA A 73 -0.42 1.16 -5.77
CA ALA A 73 0.56 0.92 -6.82
C ALA A 73 -0.10 0.62 -8.18
N LYS A 74 -1.26 -0.05 -8.19
CA LYS A 74 -1.96 -0.49 -9.41
C LYS A 74 -2.92 0.56 -9.98
N ASN A 75 -3.62 1.30 -9.14
CA ASN A 75 -4.71 2.19 -9.56
C ASN A 75 -4.23 3.52 -10.17
N ASN A 76 -2.93 3.81 -10.10
CA ASN A 76 -2.31 5.01 -10.67
C ASN A 76 -3.02 6.32 -10.28
N CYS A 77 -3.29 6.48 -8.98
CA CYS A 77 -4.01 7.65 -8.47
C CYS A 77 -3.24 8.97 -8.65
N PHE A 78 -1.92 8.91 -8.78
CA PHE A 78 -1.04 10.05 -8.99
C PHE A 78 -0.38 9.96 -10.38
N VAL A 79 0.05 11.11 -10.93
CA VAL A 79 0.78 11.17 -12.20
C VAL A 79 2.07 10.34 -12.16
N ASP A 80 2.81 10.45 -11.05
CA ASP A 80 4.00 9.67 -10.77
C ASP A 80 4.07 9.32 -9.28
N GLY A 81 4.84 8.28 -8.96
CA GLY A 81 5.17 7.90 -7.59
C GLY A 81 4.25 6.84 -6.99
N ASN A 82 3.29 6.29 -7.73
CA ASN A 82 2.28 5.35 -7.23
C ASN A 82 2.87 4.18 -6.43
N LYS A 83 3.94 3.55 -6.93
CA LYS A 83 4.65 2.47 -6.22
C LYS A 83 5.28 2.94 -4.91
N ARG A 84 5.93 4.11 -4.92
CA ARG A 84 6.57 4.72 -3.74
C ARG A 84 5.52 5.09 -2.68
N VAL A 85 4.40 5.65 -3.11
CA VAL A 85 3.27 5.98 -2.22
C VAL A 85 2.64 4.74 -1.63
N GLY A 86 2.36 3.71 -2.44
CA GLY A 86 1.84 2.45 -1.96
C GLY A 86 2.75 1.81 -0.91
N TRP A 87 4.06 1.80 -1.18
CA TRP A 87 5.06 1.28 -0.26
C TRP A 87 5.12 2.06 1.05
N ALA A 88 5.28 3.38 0.98
CA ALA A 88 5.35 4.23 2.17
C ALA A 88 4.04 4.19 2.99
N SER A 89 2.89 4.10 2.32
CA SER A 89 1.59 3.96 3.01
C SER A 89 1.46 2.61 3.72
N CYS A 90 1.97 1.53 3.13
CA CYS A 90 2.05 0.23 3.79
C CYS A 90 2.97 0.27 5.02
N MET A 91 4.16 0.87 4.90
CA MET A 91 5.09 1.02 6.04
C MET A 91 4.50 1.87 7.17
N GLU A 92 3.75 2.93 6.86
CA GLU A 92 3.04 3.74 7.84
C GLU A 92 2.02 2.91 8.63
N VAL A 93 1.23 2.08 7.94
CA VAL A 93 0.27 1.19 8.58
C VAL A 93 0.97 0.13 9.43
N LEU A 94 2.00 -0.55 8.90
CA LEU A 94 2.77 -1.54 9.67
C LEU A 94 3.40 -0.92 10.91
N GLY A 95 3.93 0.31 10.81
CA GLY A 95 4.49 1.04 11.95
C GLY A 95 3.47 1.28 13.06
N LYS A 96 2.20 1.56 12.71
CA LYS A 96 1.10 1.67 13.69
C LYS A 96 0.73 0.34 14.34
N LEU A 97 1.02 -0.78 13.68
CA LEU A 97 0.89 -2.13 14.24
C LEU A 97 2.11 -2.54 15.09
N GLY A 98 3.15 -1.69 15.18
CA GLY A 98 4.42 -2.04 15.81
C GLY A 98 5.27 -3.01 14.98
N LEU A 99 4.97 -3.10 13.68
CA LEU A 99 5.63 -4.01 12.74
C LEU A 99 6.55 -3.23 11.79
N THR A 100 7.55 -3.94 11.28
CA THR A 100 8.37 -3.52 10.15
C THR A 100 8.68 -4.75 9.31
N ILE A 101 9.22 -4.53 8.12
CA ILE A 101 9.74 -5.61 7.28
C ILE A 101 11.24 -5.81 7.54
N GLU A 102 11.67 -7.05 7.45
CA GLU A 102 13.07 -7.43 7.38
C GLU A 102 13.36 -7.86 5.93
N ALA A 103 13.80 -6.90 5.12
CA ALA A 103 14.16 -7.10 3.72
C ALA A 103 15.10 -5.99 3.26
N THR A 104 15.97 -6.29 2.32
CA THR A 104 16.83 -5.33 1.63
C THR A 104 16.00 -4.45 0.70
N GLY A 105 16.53 -3.27 0.33
CA GLY A 105 15.87 -2.37 -0.62
C GLY A 105 15.64 -3.02 -2.00
N GLU A 106 16.53 -3.92 -2.42
CA GLU A 106 16.41 -4.67 -3.67
C GLU A 106 15.25 -5.66 -3.61
N GLU A 107 15.16 -6.48 -2.56
CA GLU A 107 14.04 -7.43 -2.35
C GLU A 107 12.69 -6.70 -2.30
N CYS A 108 12.65 -5.53 -1.63
CA CYS A 108 11.46 -4.69 -1.56
C CYS A 108 11.02 -4.20 -2.95
N GLN A 109 11.99 -3.76 -3.77
CA GLN A 109 11.74 -3.29 -5.12
C GLN A 109 11.27 -4.43 -6.02
N GLU A 110 11.94 -5.58 -5.96
CA GLU A 110 11.57 -6.78 -6.71
C GLU A 110 10.16 -7.26 -6.36
N TYR A 111 9.81 -7.27 -5.07
CA TYR A 111 8.46 -7.58 -4.63
C TYR A 111 7.42 -6.62 -5.22
N CYS A 112 7.66 -5.31 -5.14
CA CYS A 112 6.76 -4.31 -5.71
C CYS A 112 6.55 -4.48 -7.22
N LEU A 113 7.61 -4.84 -7.95
CA LEU A 113 7.55 -5.04 -9.40
C LEU A 113 6.85 -6.36 -9.76
N SER A 114 7.15 -7.45 -9.05
CA SER A 114 6.57 -8.77 -9.30
C SER A 114 5.06 -8.78 -9.05
N MET A 115 4.59 -8.08 -8.02
CA MET A 115 3.17 -7.94 -7.69
C MET A 115 2.35 -7.26 -8.80
N LEU A 116 2.97 -6.36 -9.58
CA LEU A 116 2.31 -5.64 -10.68
C LEU A 116 2.47 -6.32 -12.03
N SER A 117 3.32 -7.34 -12.12
CA SER A 117 3.56 -8.11 -13.34
C SER A 117 2.30 -8.87 -13.74
N PRO A 118 1.95 -8.93 -15.04
CA PRO A 118 0.86 -9.76 -15.53
C PRO A 118 1.09 -11.27 -15.31
N ASP A 119 2.34 -11.67 -15.05
CA ASP A 119 2.74 -13.05 -14.76
C ASP A 119 2.83 -13.32 -13.24
N SER A 120 1.95 -12.70 -12.45
CA SER A 120 1.95 -12.66 -10.98
C SER A 120 1.89 -14.02 -10.26
N ARG A 121 1.92 -15.14 -10.99
CA ARG A 121 2.22 -16.50 -10.47
C ARG A 121 3.55 -16.58 -9.71
N ALA A 122 4.41 -15.57 -9.81
CA ALA A 122 5.68 -15.48 -9.09
C ALA A 122 5.56 -15.00 -7.62
N VAL A 123 4.41 -14.43 -7.20
CA VAL A 123 4.19 -14.12 -5.77
C VAL A 123 3.84 -15.43 -5.06
N ARG A 124 4.88 -16.16 -4.67
CA ARG A 124 4.76 -17.36 -3.83
C ARG A 124 4.35 -16.93 -2.43
N ASN A 125 3.54 -17.73 -1.74
CA ASN A 125 3.33 -17.49 -0.31
C ASN A 125 4.69 -17.51 0.38
N ALA A 126 4.92 -16.67 1.38
CA ALA A 126 6.17 -16.69 2.15
C ALA A 126 6.47 -18.10 2.71
N ILE A 127 5.42 -18.86 3.00
CA ILE A 127 5.47 -20.27 3.44
C ILE A 127 6.09 -21.19 2.38
N ASP A 128 5.91 -20.89 1.09
CA ASP A 128 6.42 -21.70 -0.02
C ASP A 128 7.89 -21.41 -0.37
N VAL A 129 8.44 -20.29 0.13
CA VAL A 129 9.84 -19.88 -0.09
C VAL A 129 10.76 -20.41 1.01
N ALA A 130 10.22 -20.70 2.20
CA ALA A 130 10.96 -21.21 3.35
C ALA A 130 11.09 -22.75 3.40
N ARG A 131 10.78 -23.46 2.31
CA ARG A 131 10.97 -24.92 2.16
C ARG A 131 12.05 -25.21 1.13
#